data_AF-A0A8S3QW01-F1
#
_entry.id   AF-A0A8S3QW01-F1
#
_cell.length_a   1.000
_cell.length_b   1.000
_cell.length_c   1.000
_cell.angle_alpha   90.00
_cell.angle_beta   90.00
_cell.angle_gamma   90.00
#
_symmetry.space_group_name_H-M   'P 1'
#
loop_
_entity.id
_entity.type
_entity.pdbx_description
1 polymer ?
#
loop_
_entity_poly.entity_id
_entity_poly.type
_entity_poly.pdbx_seq_one_letter_code
_entity_poly.pdbx_strand_id
1 'polypeptide(L)'
;MKFQCPACHERFFSTRKLSNAEVRRKRNDLFEAEKQRQLSLYERIEKVEVQYTGLPESCTLIMNKGISTPYNCAMHMTEHIGNQAVLALVNGKLWDMHRPLMEDCQLSFLHFRDEDPRMVNKVSIWRSCSMILGGVLETAFKEEFYIQLCSFPKPDVRSGSFVYDVDLDMPDWSPSSVSIYN
;
A
#
# COMPACT_ATOMS: atom_id res chain seq x y z
N MET A 1 -24.41 21.99 33.94
CA MET A 1 -23.43 21.78 35.02
C MET A 1 -22.09 21.43 34.39
N LYS A 2 -21.09 22.31 34.54
CA LYS A 2 -19.73 22.10 34.04
C LYS A 2 -18.90 21.53 35.19
N PHE A 3 -18.38 20.32 35.03
CA PHE A 3 -17.36 19.79 35.94
C PHE A 3 -16.01 20.35 35.51
N GLN A 4 -15.45 21.24 36.33
CA GLN A 4 -14.13 21.85 36.13
C GLN A 4 -13.20 21.30 37.22
N CYS A 5 -12.21 20.51 36.83
CA CYS A 5 -11.15 20.04 37.73
C CYS A 5 -10.13 21.18 37.94
N PRO A 6 -9.81 21.60 39.17
CA PRO A 6 -9.05 22.82 39.43
C PRO A 6 -7.52 22.65 39.54
N ALA A 7 -6.93 21.57 39.00
CA ALA A 7 -5.52 21.25 39.25
C ALA A 7 -4.64 20.94 38.01
N CYS A 8 -5.10 21.22 36.78
CA CYS A 8 -4.27 20.99 35.60
C CYS A 8 -4.46 22.11 34.57
N HIS A 9 -3.83 23.26 34.84
CA HIS A 9 -3.95 24.47 34.02
C HIS A 9 -2.70 24.75 33.17
N GLU A 10 -2.00 23.71 32.75
CA GLU A 10 -1.14 23.78 31.57
C GLU A 10 -1.47 22.59 30.68
N ARG A 11 -2.31 22.82 29.66
CA ARG A 11 -2.23 21.98 28.46
C ARG A 11 -0.85 22.23 27.89
N PHE A 12 0.09 21.35 28.18
CA PHE A 12 1.34 21.27 27.43
C PHE A 12 0.98 20.94 25.98
N PHE A 13 0.64 21.96 25.20
CA PHE A 13 0.70 21.85 23.76
C PHE A 13 2.18 21.71 23.44
N SER A 14 2.57 20.51 23.03
CA SER A 14 3.92 20.25 22.55
C SER A 14 4.24 21.25 21.44
N THR A 15 5.09 22.24 21.75
CA THR A 15 5.65 23.21 20.80
C THR A 15 6.66 22.58 19.84
N ARG A 16 6.98 21.31 20.01
CA ARG A 16 7.88 20.58 19.12
C ARG A 16 7.19 20.34 17.77
N LYS A 17 7.62 21.09 16.76
CA LYS A 17 7.37 20.74 15.36
C LYS A 17 8.14 19.45 15.07
N LEU A 18 7.41 18.40 14.66
CA LEU A 18 8.01 17.14 14.24
C LEU A 18 8.44 17.27 12.78
N SER A 19 9.59 16.71 12.41
CA SER A 19 9.96 16.60 10.99
C SER A 19 9.25 15.40 10.33
N ASN A 20 9.13 15.41 9.00
CA ASN A 20 8.60 14.27 8.25
C ASN A 20 9.38 12.97 8.54
N ALA A 21 10.70 13.06 8.73
CA ALA A 21 11.54 11.92 9.08
C ALA A 21 11.14 11.29 10.44
N GLU A 22 10.89 12.12 11.46
CA GLU A 22 10.46 11.65 12.78
C GLU A 22 9.05 11.03 12.74
N VAL A 23 8.12 11.65 11.99
CA VAL A 23 6.77 11.13 11.81
C VAL A 23 6.78 9.80 11.08
N ARG A 24 7.54 9.70 9.97
CA ARG A 24 7.71 8.46 9.20
C ARG A 24 8.29 7.33 10.05
N ARG A 25 9.32 7.62 10.87
CA ARG A 25 9.87 6.62 11.81
C ARG A 25 8.79 6.09 12.75
N LYS A 26 8.05 6.98 13.43
CA LYS A 26 6.96 6.57 14.33
C LYS A 26 5.88 5.75 13.63
N ARG A 27 5.50 6.13 12.40
CA ARG A 27 4.53 5.38 11.58
C ARG A 27 5.04 3.98 11.26
N ASN A 28 6.30 3.85 10.89
CA ASN A 28 6.93 2.56 10.60
C ASN A 28 7.00 1.68 11.85
N ASP A 29 7.37 2.24 13.00
CA ASP A 29 7.43 1.51 14.27
C ASP A 29 6.04 0.96 14.66
N LEU A 30 4.99 1.79 14.53
CA LEU A 30 3.61 1.38 14.78
C LEU A 30 3.15 0.30 13.79
N PHE A 31 3.48 0.46 12.51
CA PHE A 31 3.13 -0.51 11.48
C PHE A 31 3.81 -1.87 11.72
N GLU A 32 5.09 -1.89 12.06
CA GLU A 32 5.83 -3.12 12.33
C GLU A 32 5.32 -3.80 13.61
N ALA A 33 5.02 -3.04 14.67
CA ALA A 33 4.40 -3.58 15.87
C ALA A 33 3.04 -4.24 15.59
N GLU A 34 2.19 -3.60 14.78
CA GLU A 34 0.88 -4.16 14.40
C GLU A 34 1.02 -5.38 13.49
N LYS A 35 1.96 -5.35 12.53
CA LYS A 35 2.28 -6.50 11.69
C LYS A 35 2.74 -7.70 12.52
N GLN A 36 3.62 -7.48 13.49
CA GLN A 36 4.07 -8.52 14.42
C GLN A 36 2.92 -9.06 15.26
N ARG A 37 2.05 -8.17 15.78
CA ARG A 37 0.84 -8.56 16.52
C ARG A 37 -0.09 -9.43 15.67
N GLN A 38 -0.28 -9.12 14.38
CA GLN A 38 -1.10 -9.92 13.47
C GLN A 38 -0.46 -11.28 13.18
N LEU A 39 0.86 -11.33 13.01
CA LEU A 39 1.58 -12.59 12.79
C LEU A 39 1.55 -13.50 14.03
N SER A 40 1.64 -12.93 15.24
CA SER A 40 1.60 -13.71 16.48
C SER A 40 0.23 -14.34 16.78
N LEU A 41 -0.85 -13.88 16.13
CA LEU A 41 -2.16 -14.54 16.25
C LEU A 41 -2.18 -15.92 15.58
N TYR A 42 -1.25 -16.21 14.68
CA TYR A 42 -1.12 -17.49 14.00
C TYR A 42 -0.09 -18.39 14.71
N GLU A 43 -0.42 -18.85 15.92
CA GLU A 43 0.45 -19.76 16.68
C GLU A 43 0.61 -21.13 16.01
N ARG A 44 -0.43 -21.59 15.31
CA ARG A 44 -0.45 -22.86 14.58
C ARG A 44 -0.68 -22.62 13.09
N ILE A 45 0.17 -23.21 12.28
CA ILE A 45 0.05 -23.13 10.82
C ILE A 45 -1.06 -24.07 10.36
N GLU A 46 -2.20 -23.49 10.00
CA GLU A 46 -3.27 -24.16 9.26
C GLU A 46 -2.96 -24.16 7.77
N LYS A 47 -3.49 -25.16 7.04
CA LYS A 47 -3.35 -25.27 5.60
C LYS A 47 -4.62 -24.77 4.92
N VAL A 48 -4.47 -24.13 3.77
CA VAL A 48 -5.56 -23.77 2.86
C VAL A 48 -5.33 -24.41 1.50
N GLU A 49 -6.43 -24.85 0.89
CA GLU A 49 -6.45 -25.34 -0.48
C GLU A 49 -6.71 -24.17 -1.43
N VAL A 50 -5.77 -23.96 -2.35
CA VAL A 50 -5.83 -22.91 -3.37
C VAL A 50 -5.98 -23.56 -4.73
N GLN A 51 -7.13 -23.38 -5.35
CA GLN A 51 -7.43 -23.89 -6.69
C GLN A 51 -7.08 -22.82 -7.72
N TYR A 52 -5.99 -23.02 -8.45
CA TYR A 52 -5.58 -22.11 -9.51
C TYR A 52 -6.37 -22.40 -10.79
N THR A 53 -7.04 -21.38 -11.31
CA THR A 53 -7.77 -21.41 -12.58
C THR A 53 -7.15 -20.40 -13.54
N GLY A 54 -6.28 -20.88 -14.43
CA GLY A 54 -5.60 -20.04 -15.42
C GLY A 54 -4.61 -20.82 -16.28
N LEU A 55 -3.89 -20.10 -17.15
CA LEU A 55 -2.83 -20.66 -17.98
C LEU A 55 -1.53 -20.80 -17.16
N PRO A 56 -0.64 -21.77 -17.45
CA PRO A 56 -0.73 -22.77 -18.52
C PRO A 56 -1.63 -23.96 -18.20
N GLU A 57 -1.74 -24.35 -16.93
CA GLU A 57 -2.57 -25.47 -16.46
C GLU A 57 -3.22 -25.12 -15.12
N SER A 58 -4.45 -25.60 -14.92
CA SER A 58 -5.13 -25.54 -13.63
C SER A 58 -4.46 -26.49 -12.64
N CYS A 59 -4.19 -26.03 -11.42
CA CYS A 59 -3.58 -26.86 -10.38
C CYS A 59 -4.16 -26.56 -9.01
N THR A 60 -3.99 -27.50 -8.08
CA THR A 60 -4.35 -27.31 -6.66
C THR A 60 -3.08 -27.19 -5.84
N LEU A 61 -2.99 -26.12 -5.06
CA LEU A 61 -1.85 -25.82 -4.20
C LEU A 61 -2.29 -25.86 -2.73
N ILE A 62 -1.47 -26.48 -1.88
CA ILE A 62 -1.70 -26.51 -0.43
C ILE A 62 -0.76 -25.50 0.23
N MET A 63 -1.33 -24.41 0.74
CA MET A 63 -0.59 -23.24 1.22
C MET A 63 -0.84 -23.01 2.72
N ASN A 64 -0.07 -22.12 3.35
CA ASN A 64 -0.22 -21.78 4.76
C ASN A 64 -1.24 -20.65 4.92
N LYS A 65 -2.29 -20.89 5.69
CA LYS A 65 -3.32 -19.90 6.00
C LYS A 65 -2.72 -18.71 6.74
N GLY A 66 -3.12 -17.50 6.37
CA GLY A 66 -2.69 -16.25 7.00
C GLY A 66 -1.22 -15.86 6.76
N ILE A 67 -0.45 -16.69 6.03
CA ILE A 67 0.98 -16.47 5.79
C ILE A 67 1.27 -16.48 4.29
N SER A 68 0.82 -17.50 3.57
CA SER A 68 1.06 -17.63 2.15
C SER A 68 0.26 -16.61 1.36
N THR A 69 0.88 -16.06 0.32
CA THR A 69 0.31 -15.03 -0.55
C THR A 69 0.11 -15.57 -1.96
N PRO A 70 -0.71 -14.90 -2.81
CA PRO A 70 -0.79 -15.22 -4.23
C PRO A 70 0.58 -15.23 -4.94
N TYR A 71 1.50 -14.34 -4.55
CA TYR A 71 2.86 -14.33 -5.07
C TYR A 71 3.61 -15.63 -4.78
N ASN A 72 3.50 -16.16 -3.55
CA ASN A 72 4.11 -17.45 -3.21
C ASN A 72 3.50 -18.58 -4.06
N CYS A 73 2.20 -18.55 -4.32
CA CYS A 73 1.53 -19.51 -5.21
C CYS A 73 2.09 -19.43 -6.64
N ALA A 74 2.26 -18.22 -7.18
CA ALA A 74 2.84 -18.02 -8.51
C ALA A 74 4.28 -18.57 -8.60
N MET A 75 5.09 -18.32 -7.57
CA MET A 75 6.48 -18.80 -7.48
C MET A 75 6.57 -20.34 -7.39
N HIS A 76 5.58 -21.01 -6.78
CA HIS A 76 5.51 -22.48 -6.79
C HIS A 76 5.21 -23.06 -8.17
N MET A 77 4.53 -22.30 -9.04
CA MET A 77 4.21 -22.74 -10.40
C MET A 77 5.37 -22.48 -11.35
N THR A 78 5.72 -21.21 -11.57
CA THR A 78 6.82 -20.81 -12.45
C THR A 78 7.23 -19.37 -12.13
N GLU A 79 8.54 -19.12 -12.10
CA GLU A 79 9.09 -17.78 -11.87
C GLU A 79 8.52 -16.72 -12.85
N HIS A 80 8.28 -17.10 -14.10
CA HIS A 80 7.70 -16.23 -15.12
C HIS A 80 6.32 -15.68 -14.71
N ILE A 81 5.45 -16.52 -14.13
CA ILE A 81 4.13 -16.11 -13.66
C ILE A 81 4.29 -15.15 -12.48
N GLY A 82 5.19 -15.45 -11.54
CA GLY A 82 5.49 -14.58 -10.41
C GLY A 82 5.98 -13.19 -10.83
N ASN A 83 6.79 -13.10 -11.89
CA ASN A 83 7.31 -11.84 -12.40
C ASN A 83 6.29 -11.03 -13.23
N GLN A 84 5.29 -11.70 -13.82
CA GLN A 84 4.29 -11.04 -14.68
C GLN A 84 2.96 -10.76 -13.98
N ALA A 85 2.63 -11.49 -12.91
CA ALA A 85 1.37 -11.34 -12.20
C ALA A 85 1.36 -10.03 -11.41
N VAL A 86 0.40 -9.18 -11.70
CA VAL A 86 0.30 -7.83 -11.11
C VAL A 86 -0.69 -7.82 -9.97
N LEU A 87 -1.85 -8.45 -10.18
CA LEU A 87 -2.92 -8.60 -9.22
C LEU A 87 -3.42 -10.04 -9.26
N ALA A 88 -4.10 -10.44 -8.20
CA ALA A 88 -4.80 -11.71 -8.13
C ALA A 88 -6.30 -11.48 -8.03
N LEU A 89 -7.08 -12.43 -8.53
CA LEU A 89 -8.48 -12.60 -8.19
C LEU A 89 -8.59 -13.79 -7.26
N VAL A 90 -9.08 -13.54 -6.05
CA VAL A 90 -9.35 -14.56 -5.04
C VAL A 90 -10.86 -14.66 -4.88
N ASN A 91 -11.45 -15.78 -5.27
CA ASN A 91 -12.91 -15.98 -5.29
C ASN A 91 -13.64 -14.86 -6.08
N GLY A 92 -13.05 -14.43 -7.20
CA GLY A 92 -13.56 -13.35 -8.06
C GLY A 92 -13.37 -11.93 -7.51
N LYS A 93 -12.75 -11.77 -6.33
CA LYS A 93 -12.47 -10.46 -5.74
C LYS A 93 -11.02 -10.05 -5.97
N LEU A 94 -10.80 -8.76 -6.23
CA LEU A 94 -9.46 -8.22 -6.42
C LEU A 94 -8.62 -8.35 -5.15
N TRP A 95 -7.40 -8.84 -5.33
CA TRP A 95 -6.49 -9.16 -4.25
C TRP A 95 -5.06 -8.76 -4.61
N ASP A 96 -4.34 -8.22 -3.63
CA ASP A 96 -2.94 -7.83 -3.82
C ASP A 96 -2.04 -9.08 -3.78
N MET A 97 -0.99 -9.09 -4.60
CA MET A 97 -0.08 -10.25 -4.73
C MET A 97 0.63 -10.63 -3.43
N HIS A 98 0.87 -9.66 -2.53
CA HIS A 98 1.53 -9.86 -1.24
C HIS A 98 0.56 -9.90 -0.05
N ARG A 99 -0.74 -9.94 -0.29
CA ARG A 99 -1.73 -10.07 0.78
C ARG A 99 -1.96 -11.54 1.13
N PRO A 100 -1.88 -11.95 2.41
CA PRO A 100 -2.06 -13.35 2.80
C PRO A 100 -3.44 -13.92 2.45
N LEU A 101 -3.49 -15.21 2.16
CA LEU A 101 -4.72 -15.97 1.89
C LEU A 101 -5.30 -16.48 3.22
N MET A 102 -6.59 -16.23 3.44
CA MET A 102 -7.25 -16.49 4.73
C MET A 102 -8.10 -17.76 4.74
N GLU A 103 -8.50 -18.24 3.58
CA GLU A 103 -9.46 -19.33 3.42
C GLU A 103 -9.15 -20.08 2.13
N ASP A 104 -9.78 -21.24 1.98
CA ASP A 104 -9.74 -22.00 0.74
C ASP A 104 -10.35 -21.16 -0.38
N CYS A 105 -9.66 -21.07 -1.51
CA CYS A 105 -10.02 -20.11 -2.54
C CYS A 105 -9.66 -20.54 -3.94
N GLN A 106 -10.43 -20.02 -4.90
CA GLN A 106 -10.07 -20.03 -6.31
C GLN A 106 -9.20 -18.82 -6.62
N LEU A 107 -8.04 -19.08 -7.23
CA LEU A 107 -7.02 -18.09 -7.56
C LEU A 107 -6.88 -17.97 -9.08
N SER A 108 -6.90 -16.74 -9.59
CA SER A 108 -6.42 -16.43 -10.93
C SER A 108 -5.54 -15.19 -10.91
N PHE A 109 -4.60 -15.09 -11.86
CA PHE A 109 -3.70 -13.95 -11.97
C PHE A 109 -4.18 -12.99 -13.05
N LEU A 110 -3.93 -11.71 -12.82
CA LEU A 110 -4.18 -10.64 -13.77
C LEU A 110 -2.84 -10.07 -14.24
N HIS A 111 -2.73 -9.93 -15.56
CA HIS A 111 -1.55 -9.43 -16.25
C HIS A 111 -1.89 -8.18 -17.05
N PHE A 112 -0.86 -7.39 -17.40
CA PHE A 112 -1.04 -6.21 -18.26
C PHE A 112 -1.45 -6.54 -19.69
N ARG A 113 -1.22 -7.79 -20.13
CA ARG A 113 -1.48 -8.25 -21.49
C ARG A 113 -2.84 -8.94 -21.64
N ASP A 114 -3.64 -8.96 -20.58
CA ASP A 114 -4.98 -9.54 -20.61
C ASP A 114 -5.91 -8.69 -21.50
N GLU A 115 -6.98 -9.31 -22.01
CA GLU A 115 -7.96 -8.65 -22.89
C GLU A 115 -8.62 -7.42 -22.23
N ASP A 116 -8.85 -7.47 -20.91
CA ASP A 116 -9.35 -6.33 -20.14
C ASP A 116 -8.36 -5.90 -19.04
N PRO A 117 -7.36 -5.05 -19.38
CA PRO A 117 -6.37 -4.58 -18.42
C PRO A 117 -6.89 -3.40 -17.58
N ARG A 118 -8.17 -2.99 -17.70
CA ARG A 118 -8.69 -1.78 -17.04
C ARG A 118 -8.55 -1.85 -15.53
N MET A 119 -8.83 -3.01 -14.94
CA MET A 119 -8.73 -3.21 -13.49
C MET A 119 -7.29 -3.13 -13.02
N VAL A 120 -6.38 -3.79 -13.74
CA VAL A 120 -4.95 -3.77 -13.46
C VAL A 120 -4.42 -2.34 -13.55
N ASN A 121 -4.64 -1.67 -14.69
CA ASN A 121 -4.18 -0.31 -14.91
C ASN A 121 -4.68 0.63 -13.81
N LYS A 122 -5.99 0.64 -13.56
CA LYS A 122 -6.60 1.58 -12.61
C LYS A 122 -6.16 1.34 -11.16
N VAL A 123 -6.12 0.08 -10.72
CA VAL A 123 -5.92 -0.23 -9.29
C VAL A 123 -4.44 -0.40 -8.93
N SER A 124 -3.61 -0.99 -9.79
CA SER A 124 -2.19 -1.18 -9.49
C SER A 124 -1.37 0.03 -9.92
N ILE A 125 -1.28 0.33 -11.22
CA ILE A 125 -0.34 1.34 -11.74
C ILE A 125 -0.68 2.71 -11.18
N TRP A 126 -1.85 3.27 -11.51
CA TRP A 126 -2.09 4.69 -11.23
C TRP A 126 -2.11 5.00 -9.74
N ARG A 127 -2.71 4.13 -8.93
CA ARG A 127 -2.71 4.29 -7.47
C ARG A 127 -1.31 4.13 -6.88
N SER A 128 -0.52 3.17 -7.36
CA SER A 128 0.86 2.99 -6.86
C SER A 128 1.76 4.16 -7.26
N CYS A 129 1.63 4.69 -8.48
CA CYS A 129 2.35 5.88 -8.92
C CYS A 129 2.00 7.11 -8.07
N SER A 130 0.72 7.35 -7.77
CA SER A 130 0.32 8.39 -6.82
C SER A 130 0.97 8.19 -5.44
N MET A 131 0.97 6.96 -4.90
CA MET A 131 1.59 6.69 -3.60
C MET A 131 3.11 6.91 -3.60
N ILE A 132 3.81 6.48 -4.66
CA ILE A 132 5.25 6.72 -4.83
C ILE A 132 5.52 8.23 -4.89
N LEU A 133 4.72 8.98 -5.64
CA LEU A 133 4.84 10.44 -5.72
C LEU A 133 4.70 11.09 -4.33
N GLY A 134 3.73 10.68 -3.52
CA GLY A 134 3.60 11.16 -2.14
C GLY A 134 4.84 10.86 -1.29
N GLY A 135 5.42 9.67 -1.42
CA GLY A 135 6.66 9.30 -0.73
C GLY A 135 7.89 10.09 -1.19
N VAL A 136 8.01 10.37 -2.49
CA VAL A 136 9.06 11.23 -3.04
C VAL A 136 8.91 12.64 -2.48
N LEU A 137 7.70 13.20 -2.54
CA LEU A 137 7.42 14.55 -2.03
C LEU A 137 7.78 14.67 -0.55
N GLU A 138 7.45 13.68 0.28
CA GLU A 138 7.82 13.65 1.71
C GLU A 138 9.35 13.73 1.97
N THR A 139 10.17 13.35 0.99
CA THR A 139 11.64 13.32 1.12
C THR A 139 12.38 14.35 0.27
N ALA A 140 11.71 15.01 -0.67
CA ALA A 140 12.32 15.91 -1.64
C ALA A 140 12.71 17.27 -1.04
N PHE A 141 12.01 17.73 0.00
CA PHE A 141 12.29 19.01 0.63
C PHE A 141 13.18 18.84 1.87
N LYS A 142 13.81 19.95 2.29
CA LYS A 142 14.63 19.99 3.50
C LYS A 142 13.78 19.70 4.74
N GLU A 143 14.37 19.06 5.74
CA GLU A 143 13.69 18.67 6.99
C GLU A 143 13.08 19.84 7.79
N GLU A 144 13.54 21.06 7.52
CA GLU A 144 13.01 22.31 8.09
C GLU A 144 11.56 22.58 7.65
N PHE A 145 11.16 22.09 6.48
CA PHE A 145 9.82 22.22 5.94
C PHE A 145 9.03 20.95 6.20
N TYR A 146 7.90 21.09 6.89
CA TYR A 146 6.99 19.98 7.11
C TYR A 146 6.00 19.87 5.95
N ILE A 147 5.96 18.71 5.31
CA ILE A 147 5.09 18.44 4.18
C ILE A 147 3.92 17.60 4.64
N GLN A 148 2.71 18.09 4.40
CA GLN A 148 1.51 17.36 4.73
C GLN A 148 0.90 16.70 3.49
N LEU A 149 1.01 15.38 3.45
CA LEU A 149 0.31 14.55 2.46
C LEU A 149 -1.19 14.57 2.76
N CYS A 150 -2.02 15.03 1.81
CA CYS A 150 -3.46 15.21 2.03
C CYS A 150 -4.28 14.04 1.51
N SER A 151 -4.22 13.81 0.20
CA SER A 151 -5.04 12.80 -0.47
C SER A 151 -4.44 12.33 -1.78
N PHE A 152 -4.85 11.14 -2.19
CA PHE A 152 -4.64 10.62 -3.53
C PHE A 152 -6.00 10.51 -4.22
N PRO A 153 -6.36 11.44 -5.11
CA PRO A 153 -7.62 11.40 -5.84
C PRO A 153 -7.82 10.10 -6.60
N LYS A 154 -9.08 9.72 -6.87
CA LYS A 154 -9.39 8.54 -7.67
C LYS A 154 -8.75 8.69 -9.06
N PRO A 155 -7.92 7.74 -9.51
CA PRO A 155 -7.26 7.88 -10.80
C PRO A 155 -8.24 7.87 -11.98
N ASP A 156 -8.05 8.80 -12.93
CA ASP A 156 -8.65 8.73 -14.26
C ASP A 156 -7.58 8.35 -15.28
N VAL A 157 -7.60 7.07 -15.69
CA VAL A 157 -6.67 6.49 -16.66
C VAL A 157 -6.65 7.26 -17.98
N ARG A 158 -7.78 7.86 -18.39
CA ARG A 158 -7.89 8.58 -19.66
C ARG A 158 -7.20 9.94 -19.63
N SER A 159 -6.95 10.49 -18.45
CA SER A 159 -6.22 11.76 -18.31
C SER A 159 -4.75 11.62 -18.69
N GLY A 160 -4.19 10.40 -18.64
CA GLY A 160 -2.76 10.17 -18.84
C GLY A 160 -1.87 10.65 -17.69
N SER A 161 -2.45 11.00 -16.53
CA SER A 161 -1.71 11.53 -15.37
C SER A 161 -2.15 10.91 -14.04
N PHE A 162 -1.23 10.78 -13.10
CA PHE A 162 -1.51 10.49 -11.69
C PHE A 162 -1.29 11.77 -10.88
N VAL A 163 -2.12 11.95 -9.86
CA VAL A 163 -2.12 13.15 -9.02
C VAL A 163 -1.99 12.76 -7.56
N TYR A 164 -1.36 13.62 -6.77
CA TYR A 164 -1.30 13.53 -5.32
C TYR A 164 -1.44 14.95 -4.75
N ASP A 165 -2.31 15.11 -3.77
CA ASP A 165 -2.56 16.40 -3.12
C ASP A 165 -1.64 16.56 -1.91
N VAL A 166 -0.90 17.66 -1.87
CA VAL A 166 0.07 17.98 -0.82
C VAL A 166 -0.09 19.42 -0.38
N ASP A 167 0.00 19.65 0.93
CA ASP A 167 0.14 20.97 1.53
C ASP A 167 1.60 21.18 1.97
N LEU A 168 2.18 22.27 1.48
CA LEU A 168 3.59 22.62 1.69
C LEU A 168 3.77 23.72 2.75
N ASP A 169 2.69 24.36 3.21
CA ASP A 169 2.75 25.53 4.12
C ASP A 169 3.70 26.64 3.61
N MET A 170 3.84 26.76 2.28
CA MET A 170 4.69 27.72 1.57
C MET A 170 3.87 28.48 0.52
N PRO A 171 3.25 29.63 0.87
CA PRO A 171 2.29 30.30 0.00
C PRO A 171 2.89 30.87 -1.29
N ASP A 172 4.15 31.31 -1.26
CA ASP A 172 4.80 31.99 -2.40
C ASP A 172 5.72 31.06 -3.21
N TRP A 173 5.81 29.79 -2.85
CA TRP A 173 6.70 28.85 -3.51
C TRP A 173 6.04 28.21 -4.74
N SER A 174 6.79 28.14 -5.85
CA SER A 174 6.39 27.40 -7.05
C SER A 174 7.56 26.56 -7.57
N PRO A 175 7.28 25.36 -8.11
CA PRO A 175 8.32 24.49 -8.64
C PRO A 175 8.93 25.08 -9.91
N SER A 176 10.26 24.98 -10.01
CA SER A 176 11.02 25.30 -11.23
C SER A 176 11.13 24.08 -12.14
N SER A 177 11.46 24.27 -13.42
CA SER A 177 11.74 23.15 -14.33
C SER A 177 12.90 22.28 -13.81
N VAL A 178 13.96 22.91 -13.27
CA VAL A 178 15.12 22.22 -12.72
C VAL A 178 14.72 21.30 -11.56
N SER A 179 13.79 21.73 -10.69
CA SER A 179 13.32 20.91 -9.56
C SER A 179 12.40 19.75 -9.94
N ILE A 180 11.91 19.70 -11.17
CA ILE A 180 11.04 18.61 -11.66
C ILE A 180 11.85 17.56 -12.43
N TYR A 181 12.91 17.98 -13.13
CA TYR A 181 13.69 17.11 -14.03
C TYR A 181 15.05 16.64 -13.47
N ASN A 182 15.49 17.13 -12.30
CA ASN A 182 16.69 16.66 -11.60
C ASN A 182 16.33 16.02 -10.26
#